data_AF-A0A2E6GGL0-F1
#
_entry.id   AF-A0A2E6GGL0-F1
#
_cell.length_a   1.000
_cell.length_b   1.000
_cell.length_c   1.000
_cell.angle_alpha   90.00
_cell.angle_beta   90.00
_cell.angle_gamma   90.00
#
_symmetry.space_group_name_H-M   'P 1'
#
loop_
_entity.id
_entity.type
_entity.pdbx_description
1 polymer ?
#
loop_
_entity_poly.entity_id
_entity_poly.type
_entity_poly.pdbx_seq_one_letter_code
_entity_poly.pdbx_strand_id
1 'polypeptide(L)'
;MEETPPTEQNQTAKMNSSKAPQKVEVVVANPSINPEVNILGEISIFILRIGFSALMIHHGLEKLQDPQGFAEFVVGKYFPFLPGDPVIWTFGAAITQLVCPLGLATGVFARLSALGLFSTMAFAVYFHLLDTGLEGFPLAVVEGHNYAFELSFIYGAISLYFLCAGPGRLALFRKTNKITYYPKS
;
A
#
# COMPACT_ATOMS: atom_id res chain seq x y z
N MET A 1 -7.07 -68.59 53.02
CA MET A 1 -5.97 -68.35 52.07
C MET A 1 -6.54 -67.45 51.00
N GLU A 2 -6.06 -66.23 50.99
CA GLU A 2 -6.55 -65.09 50.22
C GLU A 2 -5.64 -64.95 49.00
N GLU A 3 -6.17 -65.11 47.79
CA GLU A 3 -5.45 -64.77 46.56
C GLU A 3 -5.95 -63.41 46.06
N THR A 4 -5.08 -62.41 46.19
CA THR A 4 -5.29 -61.05 45.68
C THR A 4 -5.04 -61.03 44.16
N PRO A 5 -5.92 -60.46 43.32
CA PRO A 5 -5.67 -60.36 41.88
C PRO A 5 -4.60 -59.29 41.58
N PRO A 6 -3.81 -59.44 40.49
CA PRO A 6 -2.75 -58.51 40.14
C PRO A 6 -3.32 -57.16 39.68
N THR A 7 -2.67 -56.10 40.15
CA THR A 7 -3.03 -54.69 39.99
C THR A 7 -2.97 -54.24 38.52
N GLU A 8 -4.06 -53.65 38.03
CA GLU A 8 -4.30 -53.10 36.68
C GLU A 8 -3.43 -51.88 36.29
N GLN A 9 -2.38 -51.56 37.04
CA GLN A 9 -1.59 -50.33 36.84
C GLN A 9 -0.44 -50.45 35.82
N ASN A 10 -0.20 -51.64 35.26
CA ASN A 10 1.01 -51.88 34.44
C ASN A 10 0.77 -51.95 32.92
N GLN A 11 -0.46 -51.69 32.43
CA GLN A 11 -0.75 -51.65 31.00
C GLN A 11 -0.77 -50.24 30.40
N THR A 12 -0.92 -49.19 31.21
CA THR A 12 -0.99 -47.81 30.73
C THR A 12 0.37 -47.21 30.35
N ALA A 13 1.48 -47.84 30.75
CA ALA A 13 2.83 -47.32 30.55
C ALA A 13 3.53 -47.75 29.25
N LYS A 14 2.88 -48.56 28.38
CA LYS A 14 3.51 -49.13 27.18
C LYS A 14 2.87 -48.76 25.84
N MET A 15 2.14 -47.65 25.76
CA MET A 15 1.65 -47.12 24.47
C MET A 15 1.96 -45.62 24.34
N ASN A 16 3.24 -45.28 24.08
CA ASN A 16 3.57 -44.11 23.23
C ASN A 16 5.05 -43.99 22.83
N SER A 17 5.82 -45.07 22.89
CA SER A 17 7.18 -45.10 22.33
C SER A 17 7.12 -45.49 20.84
N SER A 18 6.71 -44.57 19.98
CA SER A 18 7.09 -44.51 18.54
C SER A 18 6.07 -43.71 17.74
N LYS A 19 6.19 -42.39 17.71
CA LYS A 19 5.82 -41.59 16.54
C LYS A 19 6.87 -40.50 16.37
N ALA A 20 7.50 -40.46 15.18
CA ALA A 20 8.30 -39.33 14.75
C ALA A 20 7.53 -38.02 14.99
N PRO A 21 8.19 -36.89 15.33
CA PRO A 21 7.50 -35.66 15.68
C PRO A 21 6.57 -35.26 14.53
N GLN A 22 5.27 -35.44 14.75
CA GLN A 22 4.25 -35.12 13.77
C GLN A 22 4.24 -33.60 13.60
N LYS A 23 4.46 -33.11 12.38
CA LYS A 23 4.36 -31.69 12.07
C LYS A 23 2.92 -31.24 12.29
N VAL A 24 2.63 -30.71 13.47
CA VAL A 24 1.33 -30.12 13.78
C VAL A 24 1.37 -28.66 13.31
N GLU A 25 0.80 -28.38 12.14
CA GLU A 25 0.53 -27.01 11.73
C GLU A 25 -0.63 -26.47 12.59
N VAL A 26 -0.29 -25.92 13.75
CA VAL A 26 -1.24 -25.14 14.52
C VAL A 26 -1.38 -23.79 13.83
N VAL A 27 -2.43 -23.63 13.03
CA VAL A 27 -2.90 -22.29 12.69
C VAL A 27 -3.33 -21.68 14.02
N VAL A 28 -2.50 -20.79 14.58
CA VAL A 28 -2.86 -19.96 15.72
C VAL A 28 -3.98 -19.03 15.24
N ALA A 29 -5.20 -19.57 15.19
CA ALA A 29 -6.40 -18.76 15.18
C ALA A 29 -6.44 -18.12 16.56
N ASN A 30 -5.96 -16.88 16.66
CA ASN A 30 -6.09 -16.08 17.87
C ASN A 30 -7.59 -16.09 18.26
N PRO A 31 -8.03 -16.73 19.36
CA PRO A 31 -9.46 -16.88 19.63
C PRO A 31 -10.12 -15.60 20.16
N SER A 32 -9.38 -14.50 20.21
CA SER A 32 -9.87 -13.19 20.64
C SER A 32 -9.53 -12.16 19.58
N ILE A 33 -10.57 -11.55 18.99
CA ILE A 33 -10.55 -10.57 17.90
C ILE A 33 -10.42 -11.24 16.51
N ASN A 34 -11.47 -11.94 16.08
CA ASN A 34 -11.88 -11.73 14.69
C ASN A 34 -12.57 -10.36 14.69
N PRO A 35 -11.91 -9.26 14.27
CA PRO A 35 -12.72 -8.10 13.92
C PRO A 35 -13.59 -8.60 12.77
N GLU A 36 -14.91 -8.50 12.90
CA GLU A 36 -15.79 -8.77 11.77
C GLU A 36 -15.20 -8.09 10.55
N VAL A 37 -14.94 -8.87 9.51
CA VAL A 37 -14.34 -8.33 8.31
C VAL A 37 -15.34 -7.34 7.76
N ASN A 38 -15.00 -6.05 7.77
CA ASN A 38 -15.81 -5.04 7.12
C ASN A 38 -15.66 -5.19 5.60
N ILE A 39 -16.44 -6.11 5.02
CA ILE A 39 -16.40 -6.45 3.60
C ILE A 39 -16.59 -5.18 2.76
N LEU A 40 -17.52 -4.31 3.16
CA LEU A 40 -17.78 -3.06 2.45
C LEU A 40 -16.57 -2.12 2.51
N GLY A 41 -15.88 -2.03 3.65
CA GLY A 41 -14.64 -1.28 3.79
C GLY A 41 -13.52 -1.82 2.90
N GLU A 42 -13.35 -3.14 2.86
CA GLU A 42 -12.32 -3.80 2.03
C GLU A 42 -12.57 -3.63 0.53
N ILE A 43 -13.83 -3.74 0.10
CA ILE A 43 -14.22 -3.49 -1.30
C ILE A 43 -14.04 -2.01 -1.65
N SER A 44 -14.49 -1.10 -0.78
CA SER A 44 -14.34 0.35 -0.99
C SER A 44 -12.88 0.73 -1.16
N ILE A 45 -11.99 0.24 -0.29
CA ILE A 45 -10.58 0.60 -0.40
C ILE A 45 -9.90 -0.05 -1.60
N PHE A 46 -10.32 -1.25 -1.99
CA PHE A 46 -9.85 -1.90 -3.20
C PHE A 46 -10.25 -1.10 -4.46
N ILE A 47 -11.52 -0.69 -4.56
CA ILE A 47 -12.00 0.14 -5.68
C ILE A 47 -11.25 1.47 -5.72
N LEU A 48 -11.09 2.15 -4.57
CA LEU A 48 -10.31 3.39 -4.49
C LEU A 48 -8.89 3.15 -4.99
N ARG A 49 -8.24 2.06 -4.57
CA ARG A 49 -6.86 1.73 -4.97
C ARG A 49 -6.72 1.53 -6.47
N ILE A 50 -7.63 0.75 -7.08
CA ILE A 50 -7.59 0.46 -8.52
C ILE A 50 -7.93 1.72 -9.33
N GLY A 51 -8.99 2.43 -8.97
CA GLY A 51 -9.40 3.67 -9.65
C GLY A 51 -8.32 4.75 -9.58
N PHE A 52 -7.79 5.01 -8.38
CA PHE A 52 -6.65 5.91 -8.18
C PHE A 52 -5.44 5.51 -9.03
N SER A 53 -5.11 4.22 -9.07
CA SER A 53 -3.95 3.73 -9.83
C SER A 53 -4.13 3.90 -11.34
N ALA A 54 -5.33 3.65 -11.86
CA ALA A 54 -5.63 3.83 -13.29
C ALA A 54 -5.51 5.30 -13.71
N LEU A 55 -6.06 6.21 -12.90
CA LEU A 55 -5.99 7.64 -13.19
C LEU A 55 -4.56 8.19 -13.05
N MET A 56 -3.78 7.67 -12.10
CA MET A 56 -2.37 8.05 -11.96
C MET A 56 -1.52 7.63 -13.16
N ILE A 57 -1.80 6.48 -13.77
CA ILE A 57 -1.14 6.07 -15.01
C ILE A 57 -1.40 7.08 -16.13
N HIS A 58 -2.66 7.51 -16.31
CA HIS A 58 -3.00 8.53 -17.28
C HIS A 58 -2.24 9.84 -17.03
N HIS A 59 -2.19 10.28 -15.77
CA HIS A 59 -1.46 11.49 -15.37
C HIS A 59 0.06 11.39 -15.61
N GLY A 60 0.63 10.18 -15.55
CA GLY A 60 2.01 9.91 -15.93
C GLY A 60 2.23 9.93 -17.46
N LEU A 61 1.28 9.42 -18.24
CA LEU A 61 1.35 9.38 -19.70
C LEU A 61 1.35 10.78 -20.32
N GLU A 62 0.58 11.72 -19.77
CA GLU A 62 0.58 13.12 -20.23
C GLU A 62 1.97 13.76 -20.18
N LYS A 63 2.77 13.42 -19.16
CA LYS A 63 4.17 13.90 -19.04
C LYS A 63 5.09 13.31 -20.10
N LEU A 64 4.74 12.15 -20.65
CA LEU A 64 5.50 11.53 -21.73
C LEU A 64 5.11 12.06 -23.12
N GLN A 65 3.98 12.76 -23.25
CA GLN A 65 3.55 13.35 -24.52
C GLN A 65 4.38 14.59 -24.88
N ASP A 66 4.75 15.41 -23.89
CA ASP A 66 5.66 16.54 -24.07
C ASP A 66 6.63 16.68 -22.87
N PRO A 67 7.65 15.81 -22.80
CA PRO A 67 8.63 15.85 -21.71
C PRO A 67 9.44 17.14 -21.70
N GLN A 68 9.74 17.70 -22.87
CA GLN A 68 10.53 18.93 -23.02
C GLN A 68 9.75 20.14 -22.51
N GLY A 69 8.49 20.30 -22.92
CA GLY A 69 7.65 21.38 -22.42
C GLY A 69 7.44 21.30 -20.91
N PHE A 70 7.17 20.10 -20.38
CA PHE A 70 7.05 19.93 -18.92
C PHE A 70 8.37 20.25 -18.19
N ALA A 71 9.50 19.85 -18.75
CA ALA A 71 10.82 20.15 -18.19
C ALA A 71 11.10 21.65 -18.17
N GLU A 72 10.79 22.37 -19.25
CA GLU A 72 11.02 23.81 -19.36
C GLU A 72 10.06 24.62 -18.47
N PHE A 73 8.75 24.38 -18.63
CA PHE A 73 7.72 25.22 -18.02
C PHE A 73 7.37 24.84 -16.59
N VAL A 74 7.69 23.61 -16.15
CA VAL A 74 7.41 23.15 -14.78
C VAL A 74 8.71 22.92 -14.01
N VAL A 75 9.54 21.97 -14.46
CA VAL A 75 10.71 21.56 -13.68
C VAL A 75 11.74 22.69 -13.56
N GLY A 76 12.16 23.25 -14.69
CA GLY A 76 13.15 24.33 -14.74
C GLY A 76 12.66 25.62 -14.09
N LYS A 77 11.35 25.92 -14.22
CA LYS A 77 10.74 27.13 -13.66
C LYS A 77 10.56 27.07 -12.14
N TYR A 78 9.99 25.98 -11.60
CA TYR A 78 9.60 25.92 -10.18
C TYR A 78 10.55 25.10 -9.30
N PHE A 79 11.44 24.31 -9.90
CA PHE A 79 12.38 23.45 -9.15
C PHE A 79 13.85 23.68 -9.53
N PRO A 80 14.35 24.94 -9.56
CA PRO A 80 15.72 25.25 -9.97
C PRO A 80 16.79 24.69 -9.02
N PHE A 81 16.39 24.22 -7.83
CA PHE A 81 17.28 23.58 -6.86
C PHE A 81 17.60 22.12 -7.22
N LEU A 82 16.86 21.50 -8.14
CA LEU A 82 17.14 20.14 -8.58
C LEU A 82 18.40 20.13 -9.46
N PRO A 83 19.39 19.27 -9.15
CA PRO A 83 20.62 19.22 -9.92
C PRO A 83 20.40 18.59 -11.29
N GLY A 84 21.18 19.03 -12.28
CA GLY A 84 21.22 18.43 -13.62
C GLY A 84 20.14 18.96 -14.55
N ASP A 85 19.88 18.20 -15.62
CA ASP A 85 18.90 18.56 -16.64
C ASP A 85 17.46 18.36 -16.12
N PRO A 86 16.59 19.39 -16.14
CA PRO A 86 15.18 19.29 -15.78
C PRO A 86 14.43 18.13 -16.45
N VAL A 87 14.82 17.73 -17.66
CA VAL A 87 14.21 16.62 -18.41
C VAL A 87 14.36 15.29 -17.66
N ILE A 88 15.46 15.08 -16.94
CA ILE A 88 15.69 13.87 -16.13
C ILE A 88 14.63 13.74 -15.05
N TRP A 89 14.28 14.85 -14.39
CA TRP A 89 13.28 14.89 -13.35
C TRP A 89 11.86 14.74 -13.90
N THR A 90 11.58 15.25 -15.10
CA THR A 90 10.33 15.00 -15.81
C THR A 90 10.14 13.50 -16.07
N PHE A 91 11.16 12.82 -16.60
CA PHE A 91 11.09 11.37 -16.80
C PHE A 91 11.01 10.62 -15.47
N GLY A 92 11.71 11.07 -14.43
CA GLY A 92 11.60 10.51 -13.08
C GLY A 92 10.17 10.55 -12.56
N ALA A 93 9.52 11.73 -12.63
CA ALA A 93 8.13 11.90 -12.23
C ALA A 93 7.18 11.04 -13.08
N ALA A 94 7.35 11.01 -14.40
CA ALA A 94 6.54 10.20 -15.30
C ALA A 94 6.66 8.70 -15.00
N ILE A 95 7.89 8.18 -14.86
CA ILE A 95 8.15 6.77 -14.55
C ILE A 95 7.57 6.41 -13.18
N THR A 96 7.73 7.26 -12.15
CA THR A 96 7.09 7.05 -10.85
C THR A 96 5.58 6.96 -10.99
N GLN A 97 4.95 7.83 -11.77
CA GLN A 97 3.50 7.83 -12.03
C GLN A 97 3.03 6.70 -12.96
N LEU A 98 3.94 5.92 -13.56
CA LEU A 98 3.59 4.72 -14.33
C LEU A 98 3.84 3.42 -13.57
N VAL A 99 4.97 3.34 -12.85
CA VAL A 99 5.40 2.10 -12.17
C VAL A 99 4.77 1.97 -10.80
N CYS A 100 4.77 3.03 -9.99
CA CYS A 100 4.23 2.96 -8.63
C CYS A 100 2.73 2.63 -8.60
N PRO A 101 1.87 3.14 -9.50
CA PRO A 101 0.47 2.73 -9.54
C PRO A 101 0.26 1.25 -9.80
N LEU A 102 1.12 0.59 -10.60
CA LEU A 102 1.04 -0.85 -10.83
C LEU A 102 1.37 -1.64 -9.54
N GLY A 103 2.42 -1.22 -8.84
CA GLY A 103 2.75 -1.77 -7.52
C GLY A 103 1.64 -1.54 -6.50
N LEU A 104 1.08 -0.34 -6.46
CA LEU A 104 -0.03 -0.01 -5.56
C LEU A 104 -1.31 -0.79 -5.90
N ALA A 105 -1.69 -0.88 -7.18
CA ALA A 105 -2.87 -1.61 -7.64
C ALA A 105 -2.83 -3.09 -7.23
N THR A 106 -1.68 -3.73 -7.41
CA THR A 106 -1.44 -5.13 -7.01
C THR A 106 -1.25 -5.29 -5.50
N GLY A 107 -0.90 -4.22 -4.80
CA GLY A 107 -0.52 -4.23 -3.38
C GLY A 107 0.93 -4.65 -3.12
N VAL A 108 1.74 -4.83 -4.17
CA VAL A 108 3.16 -5.16 -4.10
C VAL A 108 3.97 -3.89 -3.78
N PHE A 109 4.77 -3.93 -2.71
CA PHE A 109 5.50 -2.75 -2.21
C PHE A 109 4.61 -1.51 -2.07
N ALA A 110 3.32 -1.70 -1.75
CA ALA A 110 2.29 -0.66 -1.79
C ALA A 110 2.68 0.62 -1.05
N ARG A 111 3.33 0.51 0.12
CA ARG A 111 3.79 1.68 0.87
C ARG A 111 4.91 2.45 0.17
N LEU A 112 5.86 1.75 -0.44
CA LEU A 112 6.93 2.39 -1.21
C LEU A 112 6.38 3.03 -2.49
N SER A 113 5.47 2.34 -3.17
CA SER A 113 4.74 2.89 -4.32
C SER A 113 3.95 4.14 -3.95
N ALA A 114 3.19 4.08 -2.85
CA ALA A 114 2.43 5.20 -2.33
C ALA A 114 3.32 6.38 -1.91
N LEU A 115 4.50 6.11 -1.34
CA LEU A 115 5.49 7.15 -1.04
C LEU A 115 5.94 7.88 -2.31
N GLY A 116 6.32 7.14 -3.36
CA GLY A 116 6.73 7.75 -4.63
C GLY A 116 5.61 8.61 -5.25
N LEU A 117 4.38 8.09 -5.27
CA LEU A 117 3.22 8.83 -5.76
C LEU A 117 2.95 10.08 -4.92
N PHE A 118 2.98 9.96 -3.60
CA PHE A 118 2.83 11.09 -2.69
C PHE A 118 3.90 12.15 -2.94
N SER A 119 5.17 11.77 -3.11
CA SER A 119 6.25 12.71 -3.42
C SER A 119 5.97 13.47 -4.71
N THR A 120 5.58 12.79 -5.80
CA THR A 120 5.27 13.50 -7.06
C THR A 120 4.09 14.45 -6.93
N MET A 121 3.07 14.08 -6.15
CA MET A 121 1.89 14.92 -5.92
C MET A 121 2.18 16.10 -5.00
N ALA A 122 3.06 15.94 -4.00
CA ALA A 122 3.50 17.03 -3.15
C ALA A 122 4.27 18.10 -3.93
N PHE A 123 5.16 17.68 -4.83
CA PHE A 123 5.81 18.59 -5.78
C PHE A 123 4.78 19.25 -6.71
N ALA A 124 3.78 18.49 -7.16
CA ALA A 124 2.73 19.05 -8.00
C ALA A 124 1.91 20.15 -7.31
N VAL A 125 1.44 19.89 -6.09
CA VAL A 125 0.77 20.89 -5.25
C VAL A 125 1.68 22.10 -5.05
N TYR A 126 2.96 21.87 -4.74
CA TYR A 126 3.91 22.96 -4.53
C TYR A 126 4.05 23.88 -5.74
N PHE A 127 4.25 23.34 -6.96
CA PHE A 127 4.38 24.21 -8.12
C PHE A 127 3.05 24.90 -8.47
N HIS A 128 1.90 24.24 -8.33
CA HIS A 128 0.61 24.89 -8.58
C HIS A 128 0.38 26.07 -7.63
N LEU A 129 0.70 25.90 -6.35
CA LEU A 129 0.63 26.99 -5.36
C LEU A 129 1.62 28.12 -5.66
N LEU A 130 2.78 27.83 -6.25
CA LEU A 130 3.70 28.88 -6.69
C LEU A 130 3.23 29.61 -7.95
N ASP A 131 2.55 28.90 -8.85
CA ASP A 131 2.11 29.45 -10.13
C ASP A 131 0.86 30.31 -9.99
N THR A 132 -0.19 29.78 -9.37
CA THR A 132 -1.51 30.43 -9.27
C THR A 132 -1.86 30.91 -7.86
N GLY A 133 -1.08 30.52 -6.85
CA GLY A 133 -1.40 30.82 -5.46
C GLY A 133 -2.55 29.97 -4.93
N LEU A 134 -3.31 30.53 -3.99
CA LEU A 134 -4.52 29.88 -3.45
C LEU A 134 -5.78 30.17 -4.27
N GLU A 135 -5.71 31.07 -5.26
CA GLU A 135 -6.83 31.40 -6.14
C GLU A 135 -8.14 31.78 -5.41
N GLY A 136 -8.05 32.24 -4.16
CA GLY A 136 -9.21 32.58 -3.32
C GLY A 136 -9.94 31.38 -2.69
N PHE A 137 -9.30 30.21 -2.64
CA PHE A 137 -9.78 29.02 -1.94
C PHE A 137 -10.27 29.33 -0.52
N PRO A 138 -11.40 28.75 -0.04
CA PRO A 138 -12.22 27.73 -0.71
C PRO A 138 -13.46 28.26 -1.44
N LEU A 139 -13.70 29.57 -1.48
CA LEU A 139 -15.01 30.12 -1.89
C LEU A 139 -14.99 30.91 -3.21
N ALA A 140 -13.82 31.09 -3.83
CA ALA A 140 -13.73 31.83 -5.09
C ALA A 140 -14.20 30.99 -6.29
N VAL A 141 -14.69 31.69 -7.31
CA VAL A 141 -15.01 31.10 -8.61
C VAL A 141 -13.83 31.39 -9.55
N VAL A 142 -13.08 30.34 -9.89
CA VAL A 142 -11.94 30.39 -10.80
C VAL A 142 -12.36 30.14 -12.24
N GLU A 143 -11.67 30.78 -13.19
CA GLU A 143 -11.92 30.63 -14.63
C GLU A 143 -11.75 29.18 -15.10
N GLY A 144 -10.77 28.46 -14.52
CA GLY A 144 -10.53 27.04 -14.79
C GLY A 144 -11.56 26.08 -14.18
N HIS A 145 -12.63 26.61 -13.56
CA HIS A 145 -13.70 25.90 -12.86
C HIS A 145 -13.30 25.01 -11.68
N ASN A 146 -12.00 24.83 -11.42
CA ASN A 146 -11.42 24.12 -10.29
C ASN A 146 -10.11 24.83 -9.91
N TYR A 147 -9.71 24.81 -8.64
CA TYR A 147 -8.41 25.38 -8.28
C TYR A 147 -7.29 24.48 -8.82
N ALA A 148 -6.22 25.09 -9.35
CA ALA A 148 -5.19 24.38 -10.10
C ALA A 148 -4.54 23.25 -9.28
N PHE A 149 -4.39 23.43 -7.97
CA PHE A 149 -3.78 22.44 -7.09
C PHE A 149 -4.71 21.29 -6.67
N GLU A 150 -6.04 21.36 -6.89
CA GLU A 150 -7.00 20.38 -6.34
C GLU A 150 -6.73 18.95 -6.76
N LEU A 151 -6.48 18.73 -8.05
CA LEU A 151 -6.24 17.39 -8.58
C LEU A 151 -5.00 16.75 -7.93
N SER A 152 -3.90 17.51 -7.90
CA SER A 152 -2.66 17.08 -7.25
C SER A 152 -2.83 16.86 -5.74
N PHE A 153 -3.65 17.68 -5.09
CA PHE A 153 -3.94 17.57 -3.67
C PHE A 153 -4.71 16.29 -3.34
N ILE A 154 -5.79 15.99 -4.07
CA ILE A 154 -6.58 14.76 -3.86
C ILE A 154 -5.74 13.52 -4.14
N TYR A 155 -4.95 13.50 -5.22
CA TYR A 155 -4.05 12.39 -5.47
C TYR A 155 -2.98 12.24 -4.37
N GLY A 156 -2.45 13.35 -3.87
CA GLY A 156 -1.54 13.36 -2.73
C GLY A 156 -2.19 12.78 -1.48
N ALA A 157 -3.40 13.20 -1.15
CA ALA A 157 -4.14 12.73 0.02
C ALA A 157 -4.44 11.22 -0.05
N ILE A 158 -4.85 10.70 -1.21
CA ILE A 158 -5.07 9.26 -1.40
C ILE A 158 -3.75 8.49 -1.33
N SER A 159 -2.67 9.02 -1.92
CA SER A 159 -1.34 8.41 -1.80
C SER A 159 -0.88 8.34 -0.35
N LEU A 160 -1.06 9.42 0.42
CA LEU A 160 -0.74 9.48 1.84
C LEU A 160 -1.57 8.48 2.65
N TYR A 161 -2.85 8.33 2.33
CA TYR A 161 -3.69 7.29 2.93
C TYR A 161 -3.05 5.90 2.73
N PHE A 162 -2.70 5.53 1.49
CA PHE A 162 -2.11 4.21 1.21
C PHE A 162 -0.69 4.05 1.78
N LEU A 163 0.06 5.14 1.92
CA LEU A 163 1.36 5.16 2.59
C LEU A 163 1.21 4.77 4.07
N CYS A 164 0.23 5.35 4.76
CA CYS A 164 -0.04 5.11 6.18
C CYS A 164 -0.77 3.79 6.44
N ALA A 165 -1.89 3.56 5.75
CA ALA A 165 -2.76 2.41 5.96
C ALA A 165 -2.21 1.12 5.32
N GLY A 166 -1.44 1.23 4.23
CA GLY A 166 -1.07 0.10 3.39
C GLY A 166 -2.18 -0.31 2.41
N PRO A 167 -2.03 -1.44 1.69
CA PRO A 167 -2.89 -1.78 0.56
C PRO A 167 -4.29 -2.30 0.91
N GLY A 168 -4.57 -2.65 2.18
CA GLY A 168 -5.80 -3.36 2.55
C GLY A 168 -5.68 -4.90 2.37
N ARG A 169 -6.76 -5.65 2.63
CA ARG A 169 -6.72 -7.13 2.67
C ARG A 169 -6.83 -7.77 1.29
N LEU A 170 -7.44 -7.08 0.32
CA LEU A 170 -7.52 -7.52 -1.08
C LEU A 170 -6.25 -7.12 -1.84
N ALA A 171 -5.13 -7.81 -1.59
CA ALA A 171 -3.82 -7.56 -2.21
C ALA A 171 -3.11 -8.88 -2.57
N LEU A 172 -2.27 -8.87 -3.62
CA LEU A 172 -1.68 -10.09 -4.20
C LEU A 172 -0.83 -10.88 -3.20
N PHE A 173 -0.06 -10.18 -2.35
CA PHE A 173 0.79 -10.80 -1.33
C PHE A 173 0.27 -10.49 0.07
N ARG A 174 -0.62 -11.34 0.57
CA ARG A 174 -1.00 -11.32 1.98
C ARG A 174 -0.01 -12.15 2.79
N LYS A 175 0.75 -11.51 3.68
CA LYS A 175 1.54 -12.22 4.69
C LYS A 175 0.57 -12.94 5.64
N THR A 176 0.44 -14.25 5.48
CA THR A 176 -0.32 -15.08 6.42
C THR A 176 0.68 -15.48 7.51
N ASN A 177 0.57 -14.88 8.70
CA ASN A 177 1.46 -15.23 9.81
C ASN A 177 1.16 -16.67 10.25
N LYS A 178 1.86 -17.65 9.66
CA LYS A 178 1.90 -19.02 10.14
C LYS A 178 3.00 -19.11 11.20
N ILE A 179 2.62 -19.34 12.46
CA ILE A 179 3.57 -19.64 13.54
C ILE A 179 3.69 -21.17 13.62
N THR A 180 4.89 -21.70 13.38
CA THR A 180 5.16 -23.14 13.57
C THR A 180 5.60 -23.36 15.02
N TYR A 181 4.78 -24.06 15.80
CA TYR A 181 5.10 -24.45 17.17
C TYR A 181 5.65 -25.88 17.20
N TYR A 182 6.73 -26.11 17.96
CA TYR A 182 7.24 -27.44 18.28
C TYR A 182 6.97 -27.71 19.77
N PRO A 183 6.08 -28.65 20.13
CA PRO A 183 5.89 -29.02 21.53
C PRO A 183 7.18 -29.63 22.09
N LYS A 184 7.65 -29.12 23.24
CA LYS A 184 8.72 -29.78 23.99
C LYS A 184 8.17 -31.07 24.60
N SER A 185 8.94 -32.16 24.45
CA SER A 185 8.68 -33.48 25.02
C SER A 185 8.90 -33.51 26.53
#